data_AF-A0AAN5BNY7-F1
#
_entry.id   AF-A0AAN5BNY7-F1
#
_cell.length_a   1.000
_cell.length_b   1.000
_cell.length_c   1.000
_cell.angle_alpha   90.00
_cell.angle_beta   90.00
_cell.angle_gamma   90.00
#
_symmetry.space_group_name_H-M   'P 1'
#
loop_
_entity.id
_entity.type
_entity.pdbx_description
1 polymer ?
#
loop_
_entity_poly.entity_id
_entity_poly.type
_entity_poly.pdbx_seq_one_letter_code
_entity_poly.pdbx_strand_id
1 'polypeptide(L)'
;MVEYANVHFALETMRQEAKATGKDGPRVLILGPENAGKTSVAKILTAYATKVERQPIVVNLDPTEGMLSVPGTLTATAFRTMMDVEEGWGSSPMSGPSAVPVKLPLVYFYPMQNPLEAEGSVYRPIVSRLALSVMGRMAEDEEARETGIIVDTPGALSQGKPGSLEMINHIVTEFSSMSPRFAYCVRCACADG
;
A
#
# COMPACT_ATOMS: atom_id res chain seq x y z
N MET A 1 3.29 19.19 -6.42
CA MET A 1 1.85 19.04 -6.05
C MET A 1 1.00 18.69 -7.27
N VAL A 2 1.25 19.31 -8.42
CA VAL A 2 0.56 18.96 -9.68
C VAL A 2 0.86 17.51 -10.10
N GLU A 3 2.07 16.99 -9.83
CA GLU A 3 2.42 15.61 -10.19
C GLU A 3 1.54 14.57 -9.48
N TYR A 4 1.28 14.73 -8.17
CA TYR A 4 0.44 13.80 -7.40
C TYR A 4 -1.02 13.82 -7.87
N ALA A 5 -1.53 15.00 -8.24
CA ALA A 5 -2.85 15.13 -8.83
C ALA A 5 -2.92 14.42 -10.19
N ASN A 6 -1.91 14.61 -11.04
CA ASN A 6 -1.83 13.94 -12.35
C ASN A 6 -1.80 12.41 -12.20
N VAL A 7 -1.00 11.88 -11.27
CA VAL A 7 -0.97 10.44 -10.97
C VAL A 7 -2.34 9.98 -10.47
N HIS A 8 -2.98 10.71 -9.56
CA HIS A 8 -4.32 10.37 -9.09
C HIS A 8 -5.36 10.33 -10.23
N PHE A 9 -5.38 11.31 -11.13
CA PHE A 9 -6.30 11.33 -12.27
C PHE A 9 -6.03 10.20 -13.27
N ALA A 10 -4.76 9.87 -13.51
CA ALA A 10 -4.40 8.71 -14.32
C ALA A 10 -4.89 7.40 -13.69
N LEU A 11 -4.69 7.22 -12.39
CA LEU A 11 -5.19 6.06 -11.65
C LEU A 11 -6.72 6.00 -11.65
N GLU A 12 -7.40 7.15 -11.51
CA GLU A 12 -8.86 7.20 -11.53
C GLU A 12 -9.44 6.81 -12.89
N THR A 13 -8.78 7.21 -13.98
CA THR A 13 -9.17 6.75 -15.33
C THR A 13 -9.10 5.23 -15.44
N MET A 14 -8.02 4.61 -14.93
CA MET A 14 -7.89 3.15 -14.90
C MET A 14 -8.94 2.47 -14.01
N ARG A 15 -9.32 3.09 -12.88
CA ARG A 15 -10.40 2.58 -12.01
C ARG A 15 -11.76 2.63 -12.70
N GLN A 16 -12.04 3.69 -13.47
CA GLN A 16 -13.27 3.80 -14.25
C GLN A 16 -13.33 2.72 -15.34
N GLU A 17 -12.23 2.48 -16.04
CA GLU A 17 -12.12 1.38 -17.03
C GLU A 17 -12.26 0.01 -16.36
N ALA A 18 -11.65 -0.20 -15.20
CA ALA A 18 -11.75 -1.42 -14.41
C ALA A 18 -13.20 -1.72 -14.04
N LYS A 19 -13.91 -0.72 -13.50
CA LYS A 19 -15.34 -0.79 -13.18
C LYS A 19 -16.21 -1.09 -14.41
N ALA A 20 -15.95 -0.42 -15.54
CA ALA A 20 -16.72 -0.62 -16.77
C ALA A 20 -16.50 -2.01 -17.40
N THR A 21 -15.32 -2.60 -17.21
CA THR A 21 -14.95 -3.89 -17.82
C THR A 21 -14.97 -5.07 -16.86
N GLY A 22 -15.33 -4.84 -15.58
CA GLY A 22 -15.32 -5.87 -14.52
C GLY A 22 -13.91 -6.40 -14.22
N LYS A 23 -12.87 -5.60 -14.45
CA LYS A 23 -11.47 -5.97 -14.21
C LYS A 23 -10.99 -5.44 -12.87
N ASP A 24 -9.82 -5.92 -12.45
CA ASP A 24 -9.13 -5.38 -11.29
C ASP A 24 -8.67 -3.94 -11.51
N GLY A 25 -8.77 -3.15 -10.44
CA GLY A 25 -8.22 -1.81 -10.36
C GLY A 25 -6.68 -1.77 -10.39
N PRO A 26 -6.11 -0.57 -10.51
CA PRO A 26 -4.66 -0.40 -10.58
C PRO A 26 -3.97 -0.85 -9.29
N ARG A 27 -2.85 -1.55 -9.45
CA ARG A 27 -1.96 -1.97 -8.34
C ARG A 27 -0.69 -1.13 -8.43
N VAL A 28 -0.46 -0.27 -7.45
CA VAL A 28 0.62 0.72 -7.45
C VAL A 28 1.64 0.34 -6.39
N LEU A 29 2.92 0.30 -6.78
CA LEU A 29 4.05 0.08 -5.88
C LEU A 29 4.89 1.35 -5.84
N ILE A 30 5.06 1.90 -4.64
CA ILE A 30 5.85 3.11 -4.42
C ILE A 30 7.26 2.67 -4.00
N LEU A 31 8.26 3.04 -4.80
CA LEU A 31 9.67 2.71 -4.56
C LEU A 31 10.49 3.99 -4.44
N GLY A 32 11.46 3.99 -3.53
CA GLY A 32 12.36 5.11 -3.32
C GLY A 32 13.24 4.92 -2.08
N PRO A 33 14.28 5.74 -1.91
CA PRO A 33 15.17 5.64 -0.76
C PRO A 33 14.44 5.95 0.56
N GLU A 34 15.14 5.72 1.67
CA GLU A 34 14.68 6.19 2.99
C GLU A 34 14.43 7.69 2.97
N ASN A 35 13.37 8.15 3.65
CA ASN A 35 12.99 9.56 3.74
C ASN A 35 12.64 10.27 2.41
N ALA A 36 12.41 9.54 1.32
CA ALA A 36 11.95 10.11 0.04
C ALA A 36 10.47 10.55 0.01
N GLY A 37 9.76 10.49 1.16
CA GLY A 37 8.35 10.84 1.25
C GLY A 37 7.37 9.81 0.67
N LYS A 38 7.76 8.53 0.57
CA LYS A 38 6.93 7.44 0.01
C LYS A 38 5.56 7.32 0.71
N THR A 39 5.59 7.28 2.03
CA THR A 39 4.40 7.26 2.89
C THR A 39 3.54 8.50 2.70
N SER A 40 4.16 9.67 2.55
CA SER A 40 3.44 10.91 2.28
C SER A 40 2.69 10.82 0.95
N VAL A 41 3.33 10.28 -0.10
CA VAL A 41 2.68 10.03 -1.40
C VAL A 41 1.56 9.00 -1.25
N ALA A 42 1.78 7.90 -0.53
CA ALA A 42 0.76 6.90 -0.26
C ALA A 42 -0.47 7.50 0.43
N LYS A 43 -0.26 8.32 1.47
CA LYS A 43 -1.31 9.06 2.19
C LYS A 43 -2.08 10.01 1.25
N ILE A 44 -1.38 10.79 0.43
CA ILE A 44 -2.01 11.74 -0.50
C ILE A 44 -2.88 11.01 -1.52
N LEU A 45 -2.35 9.94 -2.15
CA LEU A 45 -3.11 9.15 -3.13
C LEU A 45 -4.33 8.46 -2.51
N THR A 46 -4.21 7.99 -1.26
CA THR A 46 -5.30 7.39 -0.49
C THR A 46 -6.37 8.43 -0.13
N ALA A 47 -5.95 9.61 0.34
CA ALA A 47 -6.85 10.70 0.67
C ALA A 47 -7.61 11.21 -0.57
N TYR A 48 -6.96 11.31 -1.72
CA TYR A 48 -7.63 11.66 -2.97
C TYR A 48 -8.61 10.58 -3.42
N ALA A 49 -8.24 9.30 -3.33
CA ALA A 49 -9.16 8.20 -3.65
C ALA A 49 -10.40 8.18 -2.75
N THR A 50 -10.24 8.33 -1.44
CA THR A 50 -11.38 8.39 -0.50
C THR A 50 -12.24 9.65 -0.71
N LYS A 51 -11.65 10.77 -1.14
CA LYS A 51 -12.38 12.00 -1.49
C LYS A 51 -13.31 11.83 -2.70
N VAL A 52 -12.96 10.95 -3.64
CA VAL A 52 -13.83 10.58 -4.79
C VAL A 52 -14.65 9.32 -4.50
N GLU A 53 -14.88 9.01 -3.23
CA GLU A 53 -15.71 7.89 -2.75
C GLU A 53 -15.24 6.52 -3.22
N ARG A 54 -13.93 6.36 -3.42
CA ARG A 54 -13.29 5.06 -3.71
C ARG A 54 -12.77 4.40 -2.45
N GLN A 55 -12.56 3.08 -2.50
CA GLN A 55 -12.13 2.27 -1.36
C GLN A 55 -10.77 1.61 -1.60
N PRO A 56 -9.66 2.37 -1.59
CA PRO A 56 -8.33 1.81 -1.85
C PRO A 56 -7.88 0.90 -0.71
N ILE A 57 -7.21 -0.19 -1.07
CA ILE A 57 -6.46 -1.00 -0.10
C ILE A 57 -5.05 -0.46 -0.03
N VAL A 58 -4.63 0.02 1.13
CA VAL A 58 -3.26 0.47 1.38
C VAL A 58 -2.52 -0.63 2.12
N VAL A 59 -1.38 -1.02 1.58
CA VAL A 59 -0.47 -2.00 2.14
C VAL A 59 0.81 -1.28 2.54
N ASN A 60 1.17 -1.34 3.82
CA ASN A 60 2.46 -0.90 4.31
C ASN A 60 3.36 -2.12 4.52
N LEU A 61 4.44 -2.19 3.75
CA LEU A 61 5.47 -3.21 3.87
C LEU A 61 6.71 -2.73 4.64
N ASP A 62 6.72 -1.50 5.16
CA ASP A 62 7.81 -1.02 6.01
C ASP A 62 7.52 -1.36 7.49
N PRO A 63 8.30 -2.27 8.12
CA PRO A 63 8.12 -2.62 9.52
C PRO A 63 8.43 -1.46 10.47
N THR A 64 9.15 -0.42 10.03
CA THR A 64 9.55 0.71 10.90
C THR A 64 8.44 1.74 11.10
N GLU A 65 7.47 1.83 10.18
CA GLU A 65 6.47 2.91 10.19
C GLU A 65 5.20 2.61 10.99
N GLY A 66 4.88 1.33 11.26
CA GLY A 66 3.76 0.94 12.13
C GLY A 66 2.40 1.53 11.74
N MET A 67 1.98 1.38 10.48
CA MET A 67 0.70 1.91 9.99
C MET A 67 -0.50 1.29 10.74
N LEU A 68 -1.23 2.10 11.52
CA LEU A 68 -2.41 1.69 12.32
C LEU A 68 -2.13 0.57 13.34
N SER A 69 -0.86 0.32 13.66
CA SER A 69 -0.42 -0.71 14.59
C SER A 69 0.91 -0.35 15.25
N VAL A 70 1.51 -1.30 15.95
CA VAL A 70 2.83 -1.14 16.55
C VAL A 70 3.94 -1.29 15.49
N PRO A 71 5.10 -0.63 15.68
CA PRO A 71 6.29 -0.91 14.87
C PRO A 71 6.68 -2.39 14.94
N GLY A 72 7.33 -2.89 13.90
CA GLY A 72 7.59 -4.32 13.69
C GLY A 72 6.40 -5.06 13.08
N THR A 73 5.54 -4.35 12.33
CA THR A 73 4.38 -4.97 11.67
C THR A 73 4.27 -4.58 10.21
N LEU A 74 3.79 -5.52 9.40
CA LEU A 74 3.37 -5.30 8.03
C LEU A 74 1.84 -5.29 8.01
N THR A 75 1.25 -4.30 7.36
CA THR A 75 -0.18 -4.03 7.52
C THR A 75 -0.89 -3.80 6.21
N ALA A 76 -2.15 -4.21 6.11
CA ALA A 76 -3.02 -3.90 4.98
C ALA A 76 -4.39 -3.42 5.46
N THR A 77 -4.86 -2.30 4.93
CA THR A 77 -6.12 -1.66 5.37
C THR A 77 -6.91 -1.15 4.17
N ALA A 78 -8.20 -1.47 4.11
CA ALA A 78 -9.10 -0.83 3.16
C ALA A 78 -9.63 0.49 3.75
N PHE A 79 -9.42 1.59 3.05
CA PHE A 79 -9.89 2.91 3.45
C PHE A 79 -11.23 3.20 2.80
N ARG A 80 -12.31 3.05 3.56
CA ARG A 80 -13.68 3.38 3.11
C ARG A 80 -14.11 4.80 3.46
N THR A 81 -13.45 5.37 4.45
CA THR A 81 -13.78 6.67 5.03
C THR A 81 -12.57 7.58 4.96
N MET A 82 -12.83 8.88 5.12
CA MET A 82 -11.78 9.88 5.13
C MET A 82 -10.70 9.58 6.18
N MET A 83 -9.46 9.91 5.81
CA MET A 83 -8.31 9.86 6.71
C MET A 83 -8.44 10.97 7.75
N ASP A 84 -7.95 10.68 8.95
CA ASP A 84 -7.90 11.66 10.02
C ASP A 84 -6.73 12.62 9.79
N VAL A 85 -6.96 13.92 9.93
CA VAL A 85 -5.92 14.94 9.76
C VAL A 85 -4.99 14.98 10.99
N GLU A 86 -5.51 14.65 12.17
CA GLU A 86 -4.76 14.68 13.43
C GLU A 86 -3.95 13.39 13.62
N GLU A 87 -4.60 12.23 13.43
CA GLU A 87 -3.97 10.90 13.60
C GLU A 87 -3.33 10.37 12.30
N GLY A 88 -3.43 11.11 11.19
CA GLY A 88 -2.82 10.80 9.89
C GLY A 88 -3.47 9.62 9.16
N TRP A 89 -3.22 8.39 9.61
CA TRP A 89 -3.90 7.20 9.06
C TRP A 89 -5.26 6.95 9.73
N GLY A 90 -5.46 7.51 10.94
CA GLY A 90 -6.62 7.30 11.79
C GLY A 90 -6.37 6.27 12.89
N SER A 91 -7.45 5.82 13.53
CA SER A 91 -7.40 4.90 14.67
C SER A 91 -7.93 3.50 14.32
N SER A 92 -7.41 2.52 15.06
CA SER A 92 -7.93 1.16 15.09
C SER A 92 -9.25 1.10 15.87
N PRO A 93 -10.04 0.01 15.74
CA PRO A 93 -11.36 -0.06 16.35
C PRO A 93 -11.26 -0.02 17.88
N MET A 94 -11.95 0.93 18.47
CA MET A 94 -12.11 1.06 19.92
C MET A 94 -13.59 0.86 20.29
N SER A 95 -13.83 0.36 21.50
CA SER A 95 -15.18 0.07 22.00
C SER A 95 -16.03 1.30 22.30
N GLY A 96 -15.47 2.51 22.16
CA GLY A 96 -16.14 3.78 22.39
C GLY A 96 -16.54 4.51 21.09
N PRO A 97 -17.39 5.55 21.19
CA PRO A 97 -17.69 6.41 20.06
C PRO A 97 -16.42 7.16 19.62
N SER A 98 -16.16 7.16 18.32
CA SER A 98 -15.06 7.93 17.71
C SER A 98 -15.63 8.99 16.78
N ALA A 99 -15.03 10.18 16.78
CA ALA A 99 -15.40 11.27 15.87
C ALA A 99 -15.06 10.93 14.41
N VAL A 100 -13.98 10.18 14.20
CA VAL A 100 -13.58 9.69 12.87
C VAL A 100 -13.81 8.19 12.80
N PRO A 101 -14.45 7.67 11.72
CA PRO A 101 -14.67 6.24 11.58
C PRO A 101 -13.36 5.46 11.64
N VAL A 102 -13.33 4.45 12.51
CA VAL A 102 -12.18 3.57 12.74
C VAL A 102 -11.90 2.70 11.52
N LYS A 103 -10.63 2.32 11.37
CA LYS A 103 -10.15 1.48 10.27
C LYS A 103 -9.91 0.06 10.77
N LEU A 104 -10.05 -0.91 9.88
CA LEU A 104 -9.81 -2.33 10.18
C LEU A 104 -8.53 -2.81 9.48
N PRO A 105 -7.35 -2.65 10.12
CA PRO A 105 -6.09 -3.13 9.58
C PRO A 105 -5.94 -4.64 9.78
N LEU A 106 -5.47 -5.32 8.74
CA LEU A 106 -4.86 -6.64 8.83
C LEU A 106 -3.38 -6.45 9.19
N VAL A 107 -2.91 -7.14 10.23
CA VAL A 107 -1.57 -6.91 10.79
C VAL A 107 -0.83 -8.25 10.87
N TYR A 108 0.38 -8.30 10.31
CA TYR A 108 1.32 -9.40 10.50
C TYR A 108 2.57 -8.88 11.21
N PHE A 109 3.01 -9.60 12.25
CA PHE A 109 4.21 -9.25 13.00
C PHE A 109 5.47 -9.70 12.27
N TYR A 110 6.44 -8.80 12.17
CA TYR A 110 7.78 -9.03 11.64
C TYR A 110 8.83 -8.54 12.65
N PRO A 111 9.64 -9.44 13.25
CA PRO A 111 10.48 -9.10 14.40
C PRO A 111 11.76 -8.32 14.08
N MET A 112 12.15 -8.21 12.81
CA MET A 112 13.42 -7.59 12.39
C MET A 112 13.19 -6.17 11.87
N GLN A 113 14.22 -5.33 11.89
CA GLN A 113 14.11 -3.95 11.39
C GLN A 113 14.29 -3.87 9.88
N ASN A 114 15.16 -4.70 9.31
CA ASN A 114 15.46 -4.66 7.89
C ASN A 114 14.85 -5.87 7.15
N PRO A 115 14.01 -5.66 6.13
CA PRO A 115 13.35 -6.74 5.37
C PRO A 115 14.31 -7.67 4.62
N LEU A 116 15.57 -7.26 4.44
CA LEU A 116 16.62 -8.04 3.79
C LEU A 116 17.44 -8.90 4.77
N GLU A 117 17.17 -8.83 6.08
CA GLU A 117 17.83 -9.71 7.06
C GLU A 117 17.54 -11.20 6.76
N ALA A 118 18.55 -12.04 7.01
CA ALA A 118 18.50 -13.48 6.75
C ALA A 118 17.97 -13.81 5.34
N GLU A 119 18.41 -13.03 4.33
CA GLU A 119 18.04 -13.15 2.90
C GLU A 119 16.52 -12.99 2.64
N GLY A 120 15.80 -12.38 3.59
CA GLY A 120 14.35 -12.22 3.52
C GLY A 120 13.58 -13.53 3.75
N SER A 121 14.21 -14.56 4.31
CA SER A 121 13.58 -15.87 4.59
C SER A 121 12.31 -15.79 5.44
N VAL A 122 12.25 -14.82 6.36
CA VAL A 122 11.06 -14.56 7.20
C VAL A 122 10.12 -13.56 6.53
N TYR A 123 10.66 -12.54 5.87
CA TYR A 123 9.87 -11.48 5.27
C TYR A 123 9.06 -11.96 4.06
N ARG A 124 9.64 -12.79 3.17
CA ARG A 124 8.98 -13.30 1.96
C ARG A 124 7.68 -14.07 2.29
N PRO A 125 7.68 -15.08 3.19
CA PRO A 125 6.44 -15.79 3.55
C PRO A 125 5.38 -14.89 4.18
N ILE A 126 5.78 -13.89 4.97
CA ILE A 126 4.83 -12.95 5.59
C ILE A 126 4.19 -12.08 4.50
N VAL A 127 4.98 -11.56 3.55
CA VAL A 127 4.45 -10.82 2.40
C VAL A 127 3.50 -11.67 1.58
N SER A 128 3.85 -12.93 1.28
CA SER A 128 2.97 -13.85 0.55
C SER A 128 1.65 -14.08 1.30
N ARG A 129 1.68 -14.27 2.62
CA ARG A 129 0.46 -14.40 3.45
C ARG A 129 -0.38 -13.12 3.45
N LEU A 130 0.26 -11.97 3.57
CA LEU A 130 -0.40 -10.67 3.51
C LEU A 130 -1.07 -10.46 2.14
N ALA A 131 -0.36 -10.76 1.05
CA ALA A 131 -0.89 -10.67 -0.31
C ALA A 131 -2.09 -11.58 -0.52
N LEU A 132 -2.02 -12.83 -0.05
CA LEU A 132 -3.15 -13.78 -0.11
C LEU A 132 -4.39 -13.23 0.62
N SER A 133 -4.22 -12.67 1.82
CA SER A 133 -5.35 -12.09 2.56
C SER A 133 -5.91 -10.84 1.86
N VAL A 134 -5.06 -9.99 1.28
CA VAL A 134 -5.49 -8.81 0.50
C VAL A 134 -6.28 -9.23 -0.74
N MET A 135 -5.81 -10.26 -1.46
CA MET A 135 -6.53 -10.79 -2.62
C MET A 135 -7.87 -11.43 -2.23
N GLY A 136 -7.93 -12.14 -1.09
CA GLY A 136 -9.19 -12.66 -0.54
C GLY A 136 -10.19 -11.53 -0.30
N ARG A 137 -9.74 -10.42 0.29
CA ARG A 137 -10.57 -9.23 0.50
C ARG A 137 -11.05 -8.60 -0.81
N MET A 138 -10.19 -8.51 -1.83
CA MET A 138 -10.57 -8.03 -3.16
C MET A 138 -11.55 -8.96 -3.87
N ALA A 139 -11.52 -10.27 -3.60
CA ALA A 139 -12.47 -11.21 -4.19
C ALA A 139 -13.88 -11.04 -3.60
N GLU A 140 -13.98 -10.67 -2.32
CA GLU A 140 -15.25 -10.46 -1.61
C GLU A 140 -15.84 -9.05 -1.81
N ASP A 141 -14.98 -8.05 -2.04
CA ASP A 141 -15.37 -6.64 -2.10
C ASP A 141 -15.07 -6.03 -3.49
N GLU A 142 -16.12 -5.90 -4.30
CA GLU A 142 -16.03 -5.39 -5.68
C GLU A 142 -15.56 -3.94 -5.73
N GLU A 143 -15.98 -3.08 -4.79
CA GLU A 143 -15.54 -1.68 -4.76
C GLU A 143 -14.05 -1.56 -4.46
N ALA A 144 -13.54 -2.37 -3.53
CA ALA A 144 -12.12 -2.44 -3.25
C ALA A 144 -11.33 -3.05 -4.42
N ARG A 145 -11.90 -4.06 -5.09
CA ARG A 145 -11.31 -4.68 -6.28
C ARG A 145 -11.12 -3.69 -7.42
N GLU A 146 -12.16 -2.92 -7.75
CA GLU A 146 -12.15 -1.90 -8.80
C GLU A 146 -11.25 -0.71 -8.47
N THR A 147 -11.13 -0.36 -7.18
CA THR A 147 -10.28 0.75 -6.75
C THR A 147 -8.79 0.39 -6.81
N GLY A 148 -8.45 -0.86 -6.46
CA GLY A 148 -7.09 -1.38 -6.49
C GLY A 148 -6.28 -1.15 -5.21
N ILE A 149 -4.97 -1.36 -5.31
CA ILE A 149 -4.04 -1.44 -4.18
C ILE A 149 -2.95 -0.38 -4.29
N ILE A 150 -2.58 0.23 -3.16
CA ILE A 150 -1.40 1.10 -3.03
C ILE A 150 -0.45 0.42 -2.05
N VAL A 151 0.74 0.05 -2.52
CA VAL A 151 1.77 -0.64 -1.74
C VAL A 151 2.92 0.33 -1.45
N ASP A 152 3.10 0.64 -0.18
CA ASP A 152 4.26 1.36 0.34
C ASP A 152 5.36 0.37 0.74
N THR A 153 6.61 0.72 0.45
CA THR A 153 7.75 -0.18 0.61
C THR A 153 8.84 0.42 1.50
N PRO A 154 9.62 -0.42 2.19
CA PRO A 154 10.75 0.05 2.98
C PRO A 154 11.86 0.64 2.12
N GLY A 155 12.46 1.74 2.59
CA GLY A 155 13.52 2.45 1.87
C GLY A 155 14.76 1.60 1.59
N ALA A 156 15.03 0.58 2.42
CA ALA A 156 16.11 -0.38 2.25
C ALA A 156 16.06 -1.14 0.92
N LEU A 157 14.87 -1.31 0.32
CA LEU A 157 14.70 -2.01 -0.96
C LEU A 157 15.14 -1.17 -2.16
N SER A 158 15.20 0.16 -2.03
CA SER A 158 15.59 1.03 -3.15
C SER A 158 17.10 1.32 -3.22
N GLN A 159 17.89 0.89 -2.22
CA GLN A 159 19.31 1.22 -2.09
C GLN A 159 20.25 0.31 -2.91
N GLY A 160 19.73 -0.57 -3.77
CA GLY A 160 20.55 -1.44 -4.62
C GLY A 160 21.39 -2.49 -3.86
N LYS A 161 21.04 -2.75 -2.58
CA LYS A 161 21.65 -3.83 -1.79
C LYS A 161 21.41 -5.20 -2.44
N PRO A 162 22.33 -6.16 -2.32
CA PRO A 162 22.11 -7.52 -2.83
C PRO A 162 20.81 -8.10 -2.26
N GLY A 163 20.00 -8.73 -3.12
CA GLY A 163 18.67 -9.27 -2.78
C GLY A 163 17.51 -8.27 -2.84
N SER A 164 17.75 -6.96 -2.98
CA SER A 164 16.68 -5.95 -3.08
C SER A 164 15.77 -6.15 -4.30
N LEU A 165 16.35 -6.36 -5.48
CA LEU A 165 15.60 -6.58 -6.72
C LEU A 165 14.77 -7.86 -6.67
N GLU A 166 15.32 -8.93 -6.08
CA GLU A 166 14.59 -10.18 -5.89
C GLU A 166 13.40 -10.01 -4.96
N MET A 167 13.56 -9.22 -3.89
CA MET A 167 12.47 -8.91 -2.98
C MET A 167 11.39 -8.06 -3.65
N ILE A 168 11.78 -7.07 -4.45
CA ILE A 168 10.83 -6.27 -5.24
C ILE A 168 10.07 -7.16 -6.22
N ASN A 169 10.77 -8.04 -6.94
CA ASN A 169 10.14 -9.00 -7.85
C ASN A 169 9.19 -9.95 -7.11
N HIS A 170 9.56 -10.39 -5.90
CA HIS A 170 8.69 -11.19 -5.03
C HIS A 170 7.40 -10.43 -4.70
N ILE A 171 7.52 -9.21 -4.19
CA ILE A 171 6.37 -8.35 -3.86
C ILE A 171 5.48 -8.16 -5.10
N VAL A 172 6.05 -7.79 -6.24
CA VAL A 172 5.31 -7.60 -7.49
C VAL A 172 4.58 -8.90 -7.87
N THR A 173 5.24 -10.05 -7.80
CA THR A 173 4.63 -11.34 -8.17
C THR A 173 3.46 -11.70 -7.27
N GLU A 174 3.64 -11.59 -5.95
CA GLU A 174 2.61 -11.90 -4.96
C GLU A 174 1.38 -10.99 -5.14
N PHE A 175 1.60 -9.69 -5.27
CA PHE A 175 0.54 -8.71 -5.51
C PHE A 175 0.10 -8.61 -6.97
N SER A 176 0.57 -9.46 -7.89
CA SER A 176 0.09 -9.54 -9.30
C SER A 176 -0.65 -10.83 -9.62
N SER A 177 -0.57 -11.85 -8.77
CA SER A 177 -0.90 -13.25 -9.11
C SER A 177 -2.36 -13.55 -9.52
N MET A 178 -3.24 -12.55 -9.60
CA MET A 178 -4.61 -12.68 -10.12
C MET A 178 -4.92 -11.82 -11.37
N SER A 179 -4.01 -10.93 -11.80
CA SER A 179 -4.17 -10.10 -13.02
C SER A 179 -2.80 -9.66 -13.57
N PRO A 180 -2.49 -9.88 -14.87
CA PRO A 180 -1.12 -9.77 -15.41
C PRO A 180 -0.65 -8.34 -15.70
N ARG A 181 -1.19 -7.30 -15.04
CA ARG A 181 -0.78 -5.91 -15.31
C ARG A 181 -0.53 -5.11 -14.04
N PHE A 182 0.74 -5.07 -13.64
CA PHE A 182 1.27 -3.94 -12.89
C PHE A 182 1.47 -2.79 -13.86
N ALA A 183 0.72 -1.70 -13.69
CA ALA A 183 0.97 -0.45 -14.38
C ALA A 183 1.42 0.55 -13.31
N TYR A 184 2.61 1.11 -13.50
CA TYR A 184 3.21 2.23 -12.75
C TYR A 184 4.01 1.87 -11.49
N CYS A 185 5.33 1.81 -11.66
CA CYS A 185 6.31 2.06 -10.61
C CYS A 185 6.46 3.58 -10.45
N VAL A 186 5.96 4.15 -9.35
CA VAL A 186 6.24 5.55 -9.01
C VAL A 186 7.59 5.57 -8.30
N ARG A 187 8.65 5.92 -9.03
CA ARG A 187 9.97 6.15 -8.46
C ARG A 187 9.96 7.54 -7.84
N CYS A 188 9.98 7.63 -6.51
CA CYS A 188 10.24 8.90 -5.83
C CYS A 188 11.71 9.26 -6.08
N ALA A 189 11.99 10.01 -7.15
CA ALA A 189 13.28 10.64 -7.33
C ALA A 189 13.43 11.75 -6.29
N CYS A 190 14.41 11.63 -5.39
CA CYS A 190 14.93 12.81 -4.72
C CYS A 190 15.40 13.77 -5.82
N ALA A 191 14.82 14.96 -5.86
CA ALA A 191 15.39 16.05 -6.61
C ALA A 191 16.72 16.38 -5.93
N ASP A 192 17.82 15.98 -6.57
CA ASP A 192 19.16 16.42 -6.20
C ASP A 192 19.22 17.95 -6.32
N GLY A 193 19.57 18.60 -5.21
CA GLY A 193 19.93 20.02 -5.13
C GLY A 193 21.43 20.16 -4.94
#